data_AF-A0A972LB83-F1
#
_entry.id   AF-A0A972LB83-F1
#
_cell.length_a   1.000
_cell.length_b   1.000
_cell.length_c   1.000
_cell.angle_alpha   90.00
_cell.angle_beta   90.00
_cell.angle_gamma   90.00
#
_symmetry.space_group_name_H-M   'P 1'
#
loop_
_entity.id
_entity.type
_entity.pdbx_description
1 polymer ?
#
loop_
_entity_poly.entity_id
_entity_poly.type
_entity_poly.pdbx_seq_one_letter_code
_entity_poly.pdbx_strand_id
1 'polypeptide(L)'
;MVSVVDQHSGVNSKDTPDADRWLATIELDRSEDEKDVIRHAVVLAQKAYEGRTDAAGAPLFLHALAVARILTALRLDHEAISAAILHSIVSDTPVSLDMVREAFSERIAKLVEGVVKMDVISRARDHMAVDGDGLVQAESLHKMLLAMVEDVRVVLIKMAQWV
;
A
#
# COMPACT_ATOMS: atom_id res chain seq x y z
N MET A 1 24.98 35.45 25.35
CA MET A 1 23.97 35.79 24.31
C MET A 1 24.41 35.07 23.04
N VAL A 2 23.84 33.97 22.56
CA VAL A 2 22.79 33.02 22.99
C VAL A 2 23.32 31.64 22.60
N SER A 3 23.20 30.66 23.50
CA SER A 3 23.60 29.27 23.24
C SER A 3 22.46 28.58 22.49
N VAL A 4 22.69 28.13 21.26
CA VAL A 4 21.72 27.31 20.52
C VAL A 4 22.03 25.86 20.84
N VAL A 5 21.29 25.31 21.79
CA VAL A 5 21.21 23.86 22.02
C VAL A 5 20.22 23.33 21.00
N ASP A 6 20.73 22.69 19.95
CA ASP A 6 19.89 22.02 18.97
C ASP A 6 19.54 20.63 19.51
N GLN A 7 18.40 20.55 20.19
CA GLN A 7 17.80 19.30 20.65
C GLN A 7 17.15 18.64 19.44
N HIS A 8 17.91 17.82 18.70
CA HIS A 8 17.32 16.83 17.80
C HIS A 8 16.71 15.71 18.65
N SER A 9 15.51 16.01 19.14
CA SER A 9 14.58 15.11 19.80
C SER A 9 14.31 13.93 18.86
N GLY A 10 14.60 12.72 19.35
CA GLY A 10 14.32 11.48 18.64
C GLY A 10 12.84 11.35 18.33
N VAL A 11 12.51 11.28 17.04
CA VAL A 11 11.25 10.69 16.60
C VAL A 11 11.39 9.19 16.83
N ASN A 12 10.88 8.73 17.97
CA ASN A 12 10.68 7.31 18.21
C ASN A 12 9.71 6.78 17.14
N SER A 13 10.14 5.79 16.37
CA SER A 13 9.36 5.08 15.33
C SER A 13 8.10 4.36 15.84
N LYS A 14 7.79 4.47 17.13
CA LYS A 14 6.67 3.79 17.80
C LYS A 14 5.38 4.58 17.85
N ASP A 15 5.44 5.91 17.67
CA ASP A 15 4.24 6.75 17.66
C ASP A 15 4.12 7.39 16.28
N THR A 16 3.39 6.73 15.37
CA THR A 16 2.83 7.46 14.22
C THR A 16 1.40 7.82 14.61
N PRO A 17 1.16 8.98 15.27
CA PRO A 17 -0.15 9.34 15.81
C PRO A 17 -1.30 9.33 14.77
N ASP A 18 -0.97 9.31 13.48
CA ASP A 18 -1.95 9.19 12.40
C ASP A 18 -2.47 7.75 12.19
N ALA A 19 -1.65 6.71 12.44
CA ALA A 19 -2.06 5.32 12.26
C ALA A 19 -3.00 4.84 13.37
N ASP A 20 -2.66 5.09 14.63
CA ASP A 20 -3.51 4.71 15.78
C ASP A 20 -4.85 5.45 15.74
N ARG A 21 -4.81 6.73 15.37
CA ARG A 21 -6.01 7.54 15.17
C ARG A 21 -6.88 6.99 14.05
N TRP A 22 -6.28 6.60 12.91
CA TRP A 22 -7.04 5.99 11.82
C TRP A 22 -7.62 4.64 12.24
N LEU A 23 -6.83 3.77 12.88
CA LEU A 23 -7.31 2.47 13.38
C LEU A 23 -8.53 2.65 14.28
N ALA A 24 -8.52 3.62 15.21
CA ALA A 24 -9.68 3.93 16.06
C ALA A 24 -10.95 4.29 15.26
N THR A 25 -10.84 4.86 14.05
CA THR A 25 -12.00 5.13 13.19
C THR A 25 -12.58 3.87 12.54
N ILE A 26 -11.75 2.85 12.33
CA ILE A 26 -12.13 1.55 11.77
C ILE A 26 -12.85 0.70 12.83
N GLU A 27 -12.56 0.94 14.11
CA GLU A 27 -13.07 0.12 15.22
C GLU A 27 -14.60 0.16 15.40
N LEU A 28 -15.31 1.09 14.78
CA LEU A 28 -16.76 1.23 14.95
C LEU A 28 -17.60 0.34 14.01
N ASP A 29 -17.06 -0.01 12.84
CA ASP A 29 -17.86 -0.57 11.73
C ASP A 29 -17.46 -2.02 11.35
N ARG A 30 -16.55 -2.68 12.11
CA ARG A 30 -15.98 -4.00 11.76
C ARG A 30 -15.94 -4.97 12.94
N SER A 31 -15.82 -6.27 12.67
CA SER A 31 -15.61 -7.27 13.73
C SER A 31 -14.19 -7.18 14.31
N GLU A 32 -13.95 -7.76 15.51
CA GLU A 32 -12.60 -7.77 16.08
C GLU A 32 -11.61 -8.56 15.22
N ASP A 33 -12.01 -9.70 14.66
CA ASP A 33 -11.16 -10.49 13.76
C ASP A 33 -10.70 -9.67 12.54
N GLU A 34 -11.61 -8.89 11.95
CA GLU A 34 -11.29 -8.01 10.82
C GLU A 34 -10.33 -6.88 11.21
N LYS A 35 -10.52 -6.30 12.39
CA LYS A 35 -9.63 -5.26 12.93
C LYS A 35 -8.23 -5.82 13.18
N ASP A 36 -8.13 -7.02 13.74
CA ASP A 36 -6.85 -7.66 14.04
C ASP A 36 -6.04 -7.93 12.77
N VAL A 37 -6.70 -8.33 11.68
CA VAL A 37 -6.05 -8.48 10.37
C VAL A 37 -5.49 -7.14 9.86
N ILE A 38 -6.26 -6.05 9.96
CA ILE A 38 -5.79 -4.72 9.55
C ILE A 38 -4.65 -4.23 10.45
N ARG A 39 -4.77 -4.39 11.78
CA ARG A 39 -3.72 -4.04 12.75
C ARG A 39 -2.43 -4.80 12.44
N HIS A 40 -2.53 -6.09 12.13
CA HIS A 40 -1.37 -6.89 11.76
C HIS A 40 -0.68 -6.37 10.50
N ALA A 41 -1.44 -6.00 9.46
CA ALA A 41 -0.90 -5.37 8.25
C ALA A 41 -0.21 -4.03 8.55
N VAL A 42 -0.81 -3.18 9.39
CA VAL A 42 -0.21 -1.91 9.84
C VAL A 42 1.12 -2.14 10.56
N VAL A 43 1.16 -3.06 11.53
CA VAL A 43 2.37 -3.38 12.30
C VAL A 43 3.48 -3.90 11.39
N LEU A 44 3.15 -4.78 10.43
CA LEU A 44 4.12 -5.27 9.47
C LEU A 44 4.66 -4.13 8.61
N ALA A 45 3.79 -3.22 8.16
CA ALA A 45 4.20 -2.11 7.31
C ALA A 45 5.04 -1.05 8.04
N GLN A 46 4.70 -0.72 9.28
CA GLN A 46 5.51 0.17 10.12
C GLN A 46 6.93 -0.36 10.28
N LYS A 47 7.07 -1.67 10.52
CA LYS A 47 8.39 -2.33 10.62
C LYS A 47 9.15 -2.29 9.28
N ALA A 48 8.47 -2.60 8.17
CA ALA A 48 9.12 -2.64 6.85
C ALA A 48 9.61 -1.25 6.38
N TYR A 49 8.87 -0.20 6.74
CA TYR A 49 9.18 1.19 6.42
C TYR A 49 9.98 1.94 7.50
N GLU A 50 10.45 1.26 8.55
CA GLU A 50 11.21 1.91 9.61
C GLU A 50 12.44 2.63 9.03
N GLY A 51 12.52 3.94 9.29
CA GLY A 51 13.60 4.80 8.78
C GLY A 51 13.58 5.07 7.27
N ARG A 52 12.53 4.68 6.54
CA ARG A 52 12.40 4.94 5.09
C ARG A 52 11.56 6.17 4.79
N THR A 53 12.09 7.04 3.94
CA THR A 53 11.43 8.26 3.49
C THR A 53 11.40 8.35 1.97
N ASP A 54 10.46 9.13 1.43
CA ASP A 54 10.44 9.51 0.03
C ASP A 54 11.52 10.56 -0.31
N ALA A 55 11.56 10.99 -1.57
CA ALA A 55 12.52 11.99 -2.06
C ALA A 55 12.38 13.37 -1.39
N ALA A 56 11.23 13.68 -0.79
CA ALA A 56 10.96 14.90 -0.05
C ALA A 56 11.21 14.76 1.47
N GLY A 57 11.60 13.57 1.95
CA GLY A 57 11.85 13.28 3.36
C GLY A 57 10.61 12.87 4.14
N ALA A 58 9.45 12.67 3.51
CA ALA A 58 8.24 12.19 4.19
C ALA A 58 8.30 10.66 4.39
N PRO A 59 7.85 10.12 5.54
CA PRO A 59 7.86 8.67 5.77
C PRO A 59 7.01 7.90 4.76
N LEU A 60 7.58 6.87 4.11
CA LEU A 60 6.86 6.07 3.11
C LEU A 60 5.61 5.39 3.67
N PHE A 61 5.62 5.07 4.97
CA PHE A 61 4.47 4.52 5.67
C PHE A 61 3.21 5.42 5.58
N LEU A 62 3.38 6.74 5.53
CA LEU A 62 2.23 7.66 5.41
C LEU A 62 1.51 7.52 4.07
N HIS A 63 2.22 7.23 2.99
CA HIS A 63 1.60 6.97 1.69
C HIS A 63 0.71 5.73 1.73
N ALA A 64 1.24 4.62 2.27
CA ALA A 64 0.47 3.38 2.43
C ALA A 64 -0.79 3.60 3.30
N LEU A 65 -0.65 4.38 4.37
CA LEU A 65 -1.77 4.75 5.25
C LEU A 65 -2.81 5.62 4.52
N ALA A 66 -2.39 6.57 3.69
CA ALA A 66 -3.29 7.43 2.91
C ALA A 66 -4.16 6.62 1.95
N VAL A 67 -3.56 5.66 1.22
CA VAL A 67 -4.31 4.75 0.33
C VAL A 67 -5.32 3.92 1.13
N ALA A 68 -4.91 3.35 2.26
CA ALA A 68 -5.80 2.57 3.13
C ALA A 68 -6.97 3.40 3.68
N ARG A 69 -6.75 4.68 3.99
CA ARG A 69 -7.80 5.64 4.41
C ARG A 69 -8.82 5.88 3.31
N ILE A 70 -8.38 6.06 2.06
CA ILE A 70 -9.28 6.23 0.91
C ILE A 70 -10.17 5.00 0.78
N LEU A 71 -9.60 3.79 0.81
CA LEU A 71 -10.39 2.56 0.70
C LEU A 71 -11.34 2.35 1.88
N THR A 72 -10.95 2.78 3.08
CA THR A 72 -11.83 2.79 4.26
C THR A 72 -13.01 3.72 4.04
N ALA A 73 -12.79 4.92 3.50
CA ALA A 73 -13.84 5.88 3.19
C ALA A 73 -14.79 5.38 2.08
N LEU A 74 -14.27 4.60 1.14
CA LEU A 74 -15.05 3.88 0.13
C LEU A 74 -15.77 2.63 0.66
N ARG A 75 -15.65 2.34 1.97
CA ARG A 75 -16.26 1.18 2.65
C ARG A 75 -15.85 -0.18 2.06
N LEU A 76 -14.61 -0.31 1.61
CA LEU A 76 -14.07 -1.62 1.24
C LEU A 76 -13.86 -2.52 2.49
N ASP A 77 -13.80 -3.82 2.24
CA ASP A 77 -13.57 -4.83 3.26
C ASP A 77 -12.14 -4.82 3.82
N HIS A 78 -11.96 -5.54 4.93
CA HIS A 78 -10.68 -5.62 5.63
C HIS A 78 -9.58 -6.24 4.76
N GLU A 79 -9.93 -7.12 3.82
CA GLU A 79 -8.97 -7.75 2.92
C GLU A 79 -8.38 -6.76 1.93
N ALA A 80 -9.20 -5.94 1.29
CA ALA A 80 -8.73 -4.89 0.39
C ALA A 80 -7.92 -3.82 1.12
N ILE A 81 -8.36 -3.42 2.32
CA ILE A 81 -7.61 -2.45 3.14
C ILE A 81 -6.24 -3.02 3.53
N SER A 82 -6.19 -4.29 3.96
CA SER A 82 -4.94 -4.95 4.30
C SER A 82 -4.03 -5.11 3.07
N ALA A 83 -4.60 -5.54 1.93
CA ALA A 83 -3.85 -5.65 0.68
C ALA A 83 -3.29 -4.31 0.20
N ALA A 84 -4.02 -3.21 0.41
CA ALA A 84 -3.54 -1.87 0.11
C ALA A 84 -2.32 -1.46 0.95
N ILE A 85 -2.26 -1.87 2.22
CA ILE A 85 -1.08 -1.62 3.05
C ILE A 85 0.08 -2.53 2.62
N LEU A 86 -0.22 -3.81 2.36
CA LEU A 86 0.79 -4.85 2.13
C LEU A 86 1.43 -4.77 0.74
N HIS A 87 0.70 -4.38 -0.31
CA HIS A 87 1.29 -4.28 -1.66
C HIS A 87 2.41 -3.23 -1.72
N SER A 88 2.27 -2.13 -0.98
CA SER A 88 3.27 -1.07 -0.99
C SER A 88 4.58 -1.60 -0.40
N ILE A 89 4.54 -2.31 0.74
CA ILE A 89 5.75 -2.87 1.33
C ILE A 89 6.38 -3.99 0.50
N VAL A 90 5.58 -4.79 -0.21
CA VAL A 90 6.11 -5.79 -1.14
C VAL A 90 6.79 -5.13 -2.34
N SER A 91 6.35 -3.93 -2.73
CA SER A 91 6.90 -3.19 -3.87
C SER A 91 8.15 -2.40 -3.51
N ASP A 92 8.20 -1.85 -2.29
CA ASP A 92 9.20 -0.84 -1.89
C ASP A 92 10.25 -1.39 -0.91
N THR A 93 10.06 -2.59 -0.38
CA THR A 93 10.93 -3.19 0.64
C THR A 93 11.28 -4.65 0.30
N PRO A 94 12.25 -5.28 1.01
CA PRO A 94 12.59 -6.69 0.81
C PRO A 94 11.51 -7.71 1.24
N VAL A 95 10.36 -7.26 1.73
CA VAL A 95 9.24 -8.16 2.10
C VAL A 95 8.74 -8.88 0.85
N SER A 96 8.71 -10.21 0.88
CA SER A 96 8.27 -11.01 -0.27
C SER A 96 6.76 -11.29 -0.23
N LEU A 97 6.20 -11.61 -1.39
CA LEU A 97 4.81 -12.08 -1.49
C LEU A 97 4.59 -13.40 -0.73
N ASP A 98 5.60 -14.25 -0.64
CA ASP A 98 5.51 -15.51 0.11
C ASP A 98 5.41 -15.26 1.62
N MET A 99 6.11 -14.26 2.16
CA MET A 99 5.91 -13.84 3.55
C MET A 99 4.48 -13.36 3.81
N VAL A 100 3.86 -12.69 2.83
CA VAL A 100 2.46 -12.28 2.93
C VAL A 100 1.52 -13.49 2.91
N ARG A 101 1.78 -14.50 2.06
CA ARG A 101 1.01 -15.76 2.01
C ARG A 101 1.09 -16.56 3.32
N GLU A 102 2.23 -16.51 4.00
CA GLU A 102 2.41 -17.18 5.29
C GLU A 102 1.73 -16.43 6.45
N ALA A 103 1.70 -15.09 6.39
CA ALA A 103 1.20 -14.25 7.48
C ALA A 103 -0.29 -13.89 7.38
N PHE A 104 -0.89 -13.98 6.19
CA PHE A 104 -2.26 -13.53 5.91
C PHE A 104 -3.07 -14.58 5.13
N SER A 105 -4.37 -14.32 4.96
CA SER A 105 -5.23 -15.21 4.20
C SER A 105 -4.84 -15.25 2.72
N GLU A 106 -5.14 -16.38 2.06
CA GLU A 106 -4.93 -16.56 0.61
C GLU A 106 -5.62 -15.46 -0.21
N ARG A 107 -6.78 -14.95 0.24
CA ARG A 107 -7.49 -13.87 -0.46
C ARG A 107 -6.69 -12.57 -0.42
N ILE A 108 -6.12 -12.21 0.72
CA ILE A 108 -5.26 -11.02 0.85
C ILE A 108 -4.01 -11.17 -0.02
N ALA A 109 -3.36 -12.34 0.02
CA ALA A 109 -2.18 -12.59 -0.80
C ALA A 109 -2.47 -12.48 -2.30
N LYS A 110 -3.60 -13.00 -2.78
CA LYS A 110 -4.04 -12.85 -4.18
C LYS A 110 -4.30 -11.41 -4.56
N LEU A 111 -4.91 -10.61 -3.67
CA LEU A 111 -5.11 -9.18 -3.91
C LEU A 111 -3.76 -8.46 -4.05
N VAL A 112 -2.84 -8.69 -3.12
CA VAL A 112 -1.48 -8.11 -3.14
C VAL A 112 -0.75 -8.50 -4.44
N GLU A 113 -0.79 -9.77 -4.80
CA GLU A 113 -0.20 -10.27 -6.05
C GLU A 113 -0.79 -9.57 -7.28
N GLY A 114 -2.12 -9.41 -7.31
CA GLY A 114 -2.81 -8.72 -8.38
C GLY A 114 -2.33 -7.27 -8.53
N VAL A 115 -2.22 -6.53 -7.42
CA VAL A 115 -1.79 -5.13 -7.44
C VAL A 115 -0.33 -5.02 -7.89
N VAL A 116 0.57 -5.85 -7.35
CA VAL A 116 1.99 -5.86 -7.74
C VAL A 116 2.17 -6.18 -9.23
N LYS A 117 1.40 -7.12 -9.78
CA LYS A 117 1.41 -7.41 -11.23
C LYS A 117 0.96 -6.20 -12.05
N MET A 118 -0.11 -5.52 -11.63
CA MET A 118 -0.58 -4.29 -12.29
C MET A 118 0.49 -3.17 -12.29
N ASP A 119 1.30 -3.07 -11.24
CA ASP A 119 2.38 -2.10 -11.15
C ASP A 119 3.51 -2.39 -12.13
N VAL A 120 3.90 -3.67 -12.27
CA VAL A 120 4.90 -4.08 -13.27
C VAL A 120 4.44 -3.73 -14.68
N ILE A 121 3.17 -4.00 -15.01
CA ILE A 121 2.60 -3.72 -16.33
C ILE A 121 2.54 -2.22 -16.61
N SER A 122 2.09 -1.43 -15.62
CA SER A 122 1.99 0.02 -15.75
C SER A 122 3.36 0.63 -16.05
N ARG A 123 4.40 0.20 -15.34
CA ARG A 123 5.79 0.63 -15.58
C ARG A 123 6.31 0.19 -16.96
N ALA A 124 6.03 -1.04 -17.37
CA ALA A 124 6.42 -1.53 -18.69
C ALA A 124 5.78 -0.73 -19.83
N ARG A 125 4.50 -0.36 -19.70
CA ARG A 125 3.81 0.51 -20.66
C ARG A 125 4.49 1.88 -20.75
N ASP A 126 4.81 2.49 -19.63
CA ASP A 126 5.42 3.83 -19.61
C ASP A 126 6.81 3.83 -20.28
N HIS A 127 7.54 2.71 -20.19
CA HIS A 127 8.79 2.51 -20.94
C HIS A 127 8.56 2.28 -22.44
N MET A 128 7.55 1.51 -22.84
CA MET A 128 7.21 1.24 -24.24
C MET A 128 6.58 2.44 -24.96
N ALA A 129 5.93 3.34 -24.23
CA ALA A 129 5.33 4.58 -24.75
C ALA A 129 6.35 5.57 -25.33
N VAL A 130 7.63 5.39 -24.99
CA VAL A 130 8.74 6.21 -25.50
C VAL A 130 9.10 5.84 -26.94
N ASP A 131 8.79 4.61 -27.37
CA ASP A 131 8.99 4.12 -28.73
C ASP A 131 7.65 4.12 -29.50
N GLY A 132 7.49 5.07 -30.42
CA GLY A 132 6.19 5.54 -30.97
C GLY A 132 5.19 4.52 -31.56
N ASP A 133 5.57 3.26 -31.80
CA ASP A 133 4.68 2.19 -32.29
C ASP A 133 4.20 1.22 -31.17
N GLY A 134 4.77 1.29 -29.97
CA GLY A 134 4.46 0.37 -28.85
C GLY A 134 3.17 0.69 -28.09
N LEU A 135 2.63 1.91 -28.25
CA LEU A 135 1.49 2.41 -27.49
C LEU A 135 0.20 1.60 -27.71
N VAL A 136 -0.13 1.29 -28.96
CA VAL A 136 -1.37 0.55 -29.30
C VAL A 136 -1.30 -0.90 -28.78
N GLN A 137 -0.11 -1.48 -28.79
CA GLN A 137 0.13 -2.84 -28.32
C GLN A 137 0.14 -2.91 -26.79
N ALA A 138 0.75 -1.92 -26.13
CA ALA A 138 0.72 -1.79 -24.68
C ALA A 138 -0.69 -1.48 -24.15
N GLU A 139 -1.49 -0.70 -24.88
CA GLU A 139 -2.89 -0.43 -24.51
C GLU A 139 -3.78 -1.68 -24.66
N SER A 140 -3.57 -2.48 -25.70
CA SER A 140 -4.27 -3.74 -25.89
C SER A 140 -3.90 -4.77 -24.82
N LEU A 141 -2.62 -4.85 -24.46
CA LEU A 141 -2.13 -5.69 -23.35
C LEU A 141 -2.69 -5.23 -22.00
N HIS A 142 -2.72 -3.91 -21.77
CA HIS A 142 -3.28 -3.31 -20.55
C HIS A 142 -4.78 -3.61 -20.42
N LYS A 143 -5.55 -3.46 -21.50
CA LYS A 143 -6.98 -3.85 -21.55
C LYS A 143 -7.19 -5.34 -21.31
N MET A 144 -6.34 -6.18 -21.91
CA MET A 144 -6.38 -7.64 -21.71
C MET A 144 -6.11 -8.02 -20.25
N LEU A 145 -5.11 -7.40 -19.60
CA LEU A 145 -4.74 -7.72 -18.22
C LEU A 145 -5.72 -7.16 -17.20
N LEU A 146 -6.31 -5.98 -17.45
CA LEU A 146 -7.47 -5.50 -16.68
C LEU A 146 -8.65 -6.46 -16.76
N ALA A 147 -8.88 -7.07 -17.93
CA ALA A 147 -9.92 -8.09 -18.09
C ALA A 147 -9.60 -9.41 -17.38
N MET A 148 -8.33 -9.66 -17.04
CA MET A 148 -7.89 -10.82 -16.23
C MET A 148 -7.94 -10.56 -14.73
N VAL A 149 -8.13 -9.32 -14.29
CA VAL A 149 -8.32 -9.02 -12.88
C VAL A 149 -9.70 -9.52 -12.48
N GLU A 150 -9.73 -10.73 -11.95
CA GLU A 150 -10.96 -11.39 -11.47
C GLU A 150 -11.59 -10.67 -10.26
N ASP A 151 -10.81 -9.82 -9.59
CA ASP A 151 -11.22 -9.11 -8.38
C ASP A 151 -11.13 -7.59 -8.55
N VAL A 152 -12.30 -6.95 -8.64
CA VAL A 152 -12.45 -5.49 -8.77
C VAL A 152 -11.73 -4.70 -7.67
N ARG A 153 -11.52 -5.29 -6.49
CA ARG A 153 -10.81 -4.65 -5.38
C ARG A 153 -9.37 -4.30 -5.75
N VAL A 154 -8.72 -5.10 -6.61
CA VAL A 154 -7.36 -4.81 -7.12
C VAL A 154 -7.32 -3.50 -7.92
N VAL A 155 -8.32 -3.28 -8.77
CA VAL A 155 -8.43 -2.04 -9.56
C VAL A 155 -8.69 -0.84 -8.64
N LEU A 156 -9.55 -1.00 -7.64
CA LEU A 156 -9.86 0.07 -6.67
C LEU A 156 -8.64 0.46 -5.84
N ILE A 157 -7.84 -0.52 -5.38
CA ILE A 157 -6.56 -0.27 -4.70
C ILE A 157 -5.64 0.53 -5.62
N LYS A 158 -5.51 0.13 -6.88
CA LYS A 158 -4.65 0.81 -7.84
C LYS A 158 -5.07 2.25 -8.11
N MET A 159 -6.37 2.49 -8.26
CA MET A 159 -6.92 3.83 -8.46
C MET A 159 -6.67 4.74 -7.25
N ALA A 160 -6.82 4.21 -6.03
CA ALA A 160 -6.57 4.96 -4.80
C ALA A 160 -5.08 5.33 -4.62
N GLN A 161 -4.16 4.59 -5.22
CA GLN A 161 -2.72 4.88 -5.19
C GLN A 161 -2.32 6.05 -6.10
N TRP A 162 -3.12 6.35 -7.13
CA TRP A 162 -2.86 7.45 -8.08
C TRP A 162 -3.43 8.80 -7.65
N VAL A 163 -4.14 8.84 -6.52
CA VAL A 163 -4.70 10.06 -5.91
C VAL A 163 -3.67 10.67 -4.96
#